data_AF-X1BQV4-F1
#
_entry.id   AF-X1BQV4-F1
#
_cell.length_a   1.000
_cell.length_b   1.000
_cell.length_c   1.000
_cell.angle_alpha   90.00
_cell.angle_beta   90.00
_cell.angle_gamma   90.00
#
_symmetry.space_group_name_H-M   'P 1'
#
loop_
_entity.id
_entity.type
_entity.pdbx_description
1 polymer ?
#
loop_
_entity_poly.entity_id
_entity_poly.type
_entity_poly.pdbx_seq_one_letter_code
_entity_poly.pdbx_strand_id
1 'polypeptide(L)'
;IPEKIVASSPLFSKIRNFEGSFYNSTIIEAVRIIRKEKFNLTPEKYDPGLSNGPADWDMDLQLKELGCKFDIINESIYHHEERLSYWRYVTKRKDWVKGIDLYKAKWEGRNIEAYNNVVKRQFGIYYRLIGVFVENGKWKRLLPNFHLYLSILITKILVGLMYLFK
;
A
#
# COMPACT_ATOMS: atom_id res chain seq x y z
N ILE A 1 -9.23 7.64 -4.29
CA ILE A 1 -9.98 8.27 -3.18
C ILE A 1 -9.13 8.16 -1.92
N PRO A 2 -8.80 9.27 -1.25
CA PRO A 2 -8.15 9.23 0.05
C PRO A 2 -9.00 8.49 1.09
N GLU A 3 -8.35 7.77 1.99
CA GLU A 3 -9.02 7.06 3.09
C GLU A 3 -8.60 7.65 4.44
N LYS A 4 -9.58 7.89 5.32
CA LYS A 4 -9.36 8.23 6.73
C LYS A 4 -9.74 7.06 7.61
N ILE A 5 -8.78 6.59 8.40
CA ILE A 5 -8.92 5.42 9.26
C ILE A 5 -9.42 5.84 10.64
N VAL A 6 -10.48 5.21 11.11
CA VAL A 6 -10.98 5.29 12.49
C VAL A 6 -10.63 3.98 13.18
N ALA A 7 -9.52 3.97 13.91
CA ALA A 7 -8.99 2.78 14.57
C ALA A 7 -9.48 2.65 16.02
N SER A 8 -9.09 1.54 16.67
CA SER A 8 -9.45 1.21 18.06
C SER A 8 -9.04 2.23 19.12
N SER A 9 -8.12 3.15 18.82
CA SER A 9 -7.77 4.26 19.72
C SER A 9 -7.44 5.55 18.95
N PRO A 10 -7.65 6.74 19.55
CA PRO A 10 -7.32 8.01 18.90
C PRO A 10 -5.85 8.12 18.46
N LEU A 11 -4.92 7.62 19.28
CA LEU A 11 -3.50 7.60 18.95
C LEU A 11 -3.22 6.71 17.73
N PHE A 12 -3.83 5.51 17.68
CA PHE A 12 -3.63 4.61 16.56
C PHE A 12 -4.24 5.16 15.27
N SER A 13 -5.42 5.79 15.34
CA SER A 13 -6.00 6.54 14.23
C SER A 13 -5.05 7.63 13.75
N LYS A 14 -4.45 8.41 14.66
CA LYS A 14 -3.49 9.48 14.30
C LYS A 14 -2.27 8.90 13.57
N ILE A 15 -1.69 7.82 14.07
CA ILE A 15 -0.53 7.15 13.44
C ILE A 15 -0.89 6.63 12.04
N ARG A 16 -2.00 5.91 11.90
CA ARG A 16 -2.45 5.32 10.62
C ARG A 16 -2.77 6.38 9.57
N ASN A 17 -3.46 7.45 9.95
CA ASN A 17 -3.77 8.56 9.04
C ASN A 17 -2.52 9.35 8.68
N PHE A 18 -1.60 9.55 9.63
CA PHE A 18 -0.31 10.18 9.36
C PHE A 18 0.48 9.35 8.35
N GLU A 19 0.59 8.03 8.55
CA GLU A 19 1.21 7.09 7.60
C GLU A 19 0.56 7.17 6.21
N GLY A 20 -0.77 7.02 6.15
CA GLY A 20 -1.54 7.03 4.90
C GLY A 20 -1.36 8.31 4.10
N SER A 21 -1.19 9.45 4.77
CA SER A 21 -0.93 10.74 4.11
C SER A 21 0.32 10.74 3.22
N PHE A 22 1.29 9.84 3.45
CA PHE A 22 2.49 9.68 2.62
C PHE A 22 2.29 8.75 1.42
N TYR A 23 1.24 7.95 1.40
CA TYR A 23 1.03 6.91 0.39
C TYR A 23 0.22 7.38 -0.80
N ASN A 24 -0.54 8.47 -0.65
CA ASN A 24 -1.33 9.05 -1.72
C ASN A 24 -0.51 9.23 -3.00
N SER A 25 -1.03 8.69 -4.11
CA SER A 25 -0.41 8.76 -5.44
C SER A 25 1.01 8.18 -5.52
N THR A 26 1.33 7.21 -4.66
CA THR A 26 2.57 6.43 -4.72
C THR A 26 2.31 5.01 -5.18
N ILE A 27 3.37 4.27 -5.49
CA ILE A 27 3.29 2.84 -5.81
C ILE A 27 2.78 1.97 -4.64
N ILE A 28 2.61 2.52 -3.44
CA ILE A 28 2.08 1.79 -2.28
C ILE A 28 0.54 1.84 -2.24
N GLU A 29 -0.06 2.91 -2.76
CA GLU A 29 -1.50 3.04 -2.88
C GLU A 29 -1.98 2.37 -4.17
N ALA A 30 -3.17 1.76 -4.11
CA ALA A 30 -3.86 1.21 -5.27
C ALA A 30 -5.11 2.02 -5.60
N VAL A 31 -5.53 1.95 -6.87
CA VAL A 31 -6.77 2.56 -7.34
C VAL A 31 -7.98 1.89 -6.66
N ARG A 32 -8.99 2.71 -6.33
CA ARG A 32 -10.23 2.24 -5.66
C ARG A 32 -11.48 2.38 -6.51
N ILE A 33 -11.48 3.31 -7.46
CA ILE A 33 -12.56 3.49 -8.42
C ILE A 33 -11.98 3.26 -9.80
N ILE A 34 -12.52 2.26 -10.48
CA ILE A 34 -12.13 1.89 -11.83
C ILE A 34 -13.37 2.00 -12.70
N ARG A 35 -13.23 2.66 -13.85
CA ARG A 35 -14.30 2.72 -14.84
C ARG A 35 -14.54 1.31 -15.40
N LYS A 36 -15.80 0.87 -15.47
CA LYS A 36 -16.17 -0.50 -15.85
C LYS A 36 -15.57 -0.90 -17.20
N GLU A 37 -15.57 0.01 -18.16
CA GLU A 37 -15.00 -0.20 -19.49
C GLU A 37 -13.48 -0.43 -19.44
N LYS A 38 -12.75 0.26 -18.56
CA LYS A 38 -11.31 0.06 -18.39
C LYS A 38 -11.01 -1.24 -17.65
N PHE A 39 -11.78 -1.55 -16.61
CA PHE A 39 -11.70 -2.84 -15.92
C PHE A 39 -11.88 -4.01 -16.89
N ASN A 40 -12.89 -3.94 -17.78
CA ASN A 40 -13.16 -5.01 -18.75
C ASN A 40 -12.08 -5.19 -19.82
N LEU A 41 -11.22 -4.17 -20.04
CA LEU A 41 -10.08 -4.25 -20.95
C LEU A 41 -8.83 -4.83 -20.28
N THR A 42 -8.81 -4.97 -18.96
CA THR A 42 -7.67 -5.60 -18.28
C THR A 42 -7.59 -7.09 -18.65
N PRO A 43 -6.41 -7.61 -19.04
CA PRO A 43 -6.30 -8.98 -19.57
C PRO A 43 -6.80 -10.06 -18.61
N GLU A 44 -6.54 -9.90 -17.31
CA GLU A 44 -6.80 -10.93 -16.31
C GLU A 44 -7.87 -10.53 -15.29
N LYS A 45 -8.35 -9.28 -15.33
CA LYS A 45 -9.22 -8.72 -14.27
C LYS A 45 -8.55 -8.92 -12.91
N TYR A 46 -9.28 -9.41 -11.91
CA TYR A 46 -8.69 -9.82 -10.64
C TYR A 46 -8.24 -11.28 -10.73
N ASP A 47 -6.95 -11.50 -10.49
CA ASP A 47 -6.33 -12.81 -10.36
C ASP A 47 -6.79 -13.48 -9.06
N PRO A 48 -7.51 -14.62 -9.10
CA PRO A 48 -7.97 -15.33 -7.90
C PRO A 48 -6.83 -15.89 -7.03
N GLY A 49 -5.62 -16.03 -7.57
CA GLY A 49 -4.43 -16.45 -6.83
C GLY A 49 -3.83 -15.33 -5.98
N LEU A 50 -4.13 -14.07 -6.29
CA LEU A 50 -3.72 -12.91 -5.52
C LEU A 50 -4.80 -12.56 -4.50
N SER A 51 -4.38 -12.21 -3.28
CA SER A 51 -5.29 -11.80 -2.22
C SER A 51 -4.82 -10.53 -1.53
N ASN A 52 -5.75 -9.77 -0.98
CA ASN A 52 -5.49 -8.51 -0.29
C ASN A 52 -4.75 -7.50 -1.19
N GLY A 53 -3.84 -6.69 -0.63
CA GLY A 53 -3.11 -5.64 -1.35
C GLY A 53 -2.49 -6.07 -2.69
N PRO A 54 -1.84 -7.25 -2.79
CA PRO A 54 -1.34 -7.78 -4.07
C PRO A 54 -2.36 -7.80 -5.22
N ALA A 55 -3.63 -8.12 -4.96
CA ALA A 55 -4.65 -8.14 -6.00
C ALA A 55 -4.97 -6.74 -6.54
N ASP A 56 -4.99 -5.73 -5.65
CA ASP A 56 -5.23 -4.34 -6.04
C ASP A 56 -4.02 -3.75 -6.78
N TRP A 57 -2.79 -4.07 -6.34
CA TRP A 57 -1.56 -3.63 -7.01
C TRP A 57 -1.39 -4.26 -8.41
N ASP A 58 -1.83 -5.49 -8.58
CA ASP A 58 -1.88 -6.16 -9.89
C ASP A 58 -2.81 -5.43 -10.86
N MET A 59 -4.03 -5.10 -10.40
CA MET A 59 -4.98 -4.30 -11.18
C MET A 59 -4.39 -2.94 -11.60
N ASP A 60 -3.70 -2.26 -10.69
CA ASP A 60 -3.01 -0.99 -10.97
C ASP A 60 -2.00 -1.11 -12.11
N LEU A 61 -1.19 -2.16 -12.12
CA LEU A 61 -0.21 -2.40 -13.18
C LEU A 61 -0.89 -2.76 -14.51
N GLN A 62 -1.92 -3.60 -14.49
CA GLN A 62 -2.71 -3.91 -15.70
C GLN A 62 -3.32 -2.63 -16.31
N LEU A 63 -3.86 -1.73 -15.49
CA LEU A 63 -4.41 -0.45 -15.95
C LEU A 63 -3.32 0.48 -16.51
N LYS A 64 -2.11 0.47 -15.95
CA LYS A 64 -0.96 1.23 -16.48
C LYS A 64 -0.51 0.71 -17.83
N GLU A 65 -0.49 -0.61 -18.04
CA GLU A 65 -0.19 -1.20 -19.37
C GLU A 65 -1.20 -0.77 -20.43
N LEU A 66 -2.46 -0.54 -20.05
CA LEU A 66 -3.49 0.03 -20.93
C LEU A 66 -3.34 1.55 -21.16
N GLY A 67 -2.29 2.19 -20.63
CA GLY A 67 -2.07 3.62 -20.72
C GLY A 67 -3.04 4.46 -19.88
N CYS A 68 -3.68 3.88 -18.86
CA CYS A 68 -4.59 4.64 -17.99
C CYS A 68 -3.81 5.64 -17.13
N LYS A 69 -4.40 6.82 -16.96
CA LYS A 69 -3.92 7.84 -16.02
C LYS A 69 -4.72 7.75 -14.71
N PHE A 70 -4.05 8.02 -13.60
CA PHE A 70 -4.62 7.96 -12.26
C PHE A 70 -4.72 9.38 -11.71
N ASP A 71 -5.75 9.61 -10.91
CA ASP A 71 -5.97 10.87 -10.22
C ASP A 71 -6.60 10.62 -8.84
N ILE A 72 -6.58 11.65 -8.00
CA ILE A 72 -7.09 11.62 -6.64
C ILE A 72 -8.22 12.63 -6.49
N ILE A 73 -9.34 12.20 -5.90
CA ILE A 73 -10.42 13.09 -5.52
C ILE A 73 -10.11 13.74 -4.15
N ASN A 74 -10.74 14.87 -3.85
CA ASN A 74 -10.47 15.61 -2.61
C ASN A 74 -11.20 14.99 -1.40
N GLU A 75 -12.36 14.39 -1.64
CA GLU A 75 -13.22 13.82 -0.62
C GLU A 75 -12.63 12.52 -0.09
N SER A 76 -12.56 12.40 1.23
CA SER A 76 -12.09 11.18 1.88
C SER A 76 -13.25 10.27 2.25
N ILE A 77 -13.06 8.96 2.13
CA ILE A 77 -13.93 7.96 2.75
C ILE A 77 -13.42 7.62 4.14
N TYR A 78 -14.34 7.27 5.05
CA TYR A 78 -13.99 6.80 6.39
C TYR A 78 -13.98 5.28 6.43
N HIS A 79 -12.88 4.71 6.92
CA HIS A 79 -12.71 3.28 7.13
C HIS A 79 -12.73 3.00 8.64
N HIS A 80 -13.82 2.39 9.07
CA HIS A 80 -14.12 2.06 10.46
C HIS A 80 -13.46 0.73 10.86
N GLU A 81 -12.29 0.83 11.52
CA GLU A 81 -11.48 -0.27 12.04
C GLU A 81 -11.43 -0.27 13.60
N GLU A 82 -12.46 0.22 14.28
CA GLU A 82 -12.49 0.39 15.75
C GLU A 82 -12.33 -0.93 16.51
N ARG A 83 -12.69 -2.05 15.89
CA ARG A 83 -12.53 -3.40 16.44
C ARG A 83 -11.17 -4.04 16.14
N LEU A 84 -10.30 -3.34 15.41
CA LEU A 84 -8.96 -3.82 15.06
C LEU A 84 -7.94 -3.32 16.09
N SER A 85 -7.52 -4.22 16.98
CA SER A 85 -6.42 -3.93 17.90
C SER A 85 -5.09 -3.82 17.14
N TYR A 86 -4.12 -3.13 17.74
CA TYR A 86 -2.78 -2.98 17.16
C TYR A 86 -2.10 -4.32 16.83
N TRP A 87 -2.15 -5.28 17.75
CA TRP A 87 -1.57 -6.61 17.53
C TRP A 87 -2.31 -7.39 16.44
N ARG A 88 -3.63 -7.26 16.36
CA ARG A 88 -4.43 -7.86 15.27
C ARG A 88 -4.08 -7.24 13.93
N TYR A 89 -3.83 -5.93 13.89
CA TYR A 89 -3.35 -5.23 12.70
C TYR A 89 -1.98 -5.73 12.23
N VAL A 90 -1.02 -5.88 13.15
CA VAL A 90 0.33 -6.39 12.84
C VAL A 90 0.28 -7.85 12.36
N THR A 91 -0.52 -8.70 13.02
CA THR A 91 -0.60 -10.14 12.71
C THR A 91 -1.37 -10.45 11.42
N LYS A 92 -2.46 -9.72 11.10
CA LYS A 92 -3.24 -9.87 9.86
C LYS A 92 -2.37 -9.76 8.59
N ARG A 93 -1.26 -9.02 8.67
CA ARG A 93 -0.38 -8.83 7.52
C ARG A 93 0.35 -10.11 7.09
N LYS A 94 0.45 -11.14 7.95
CA LYS A 94 1.01 -12.45 7.59
C LYS A 94 0.33 -13.10 6.39
N ASP A 95 -0.97 -12.87 6.24
CA ASP A 95 -1.79 -13.43 5.16
C ASP A 95 -1.38 -12.88 3.79
N TRP A 96 -0.69 -11.73 3.76
CA TRP A 96 -0.31 -11.06 2.53
C TRP A 96 0.95 -11.65 1.89
N VAL A 97 1.83 -12.32 2.66
CA VAL A 97 3.14 -12.76 2.17
C VAL A 97 3.00 -13.65 0.94
N LYS A 98 2.11 -14.64 1.00
CA LYS A 98 1.90 -15.56 -0.14
C LYS A 98 1.44 -14.80 -1.38
N GLY A 99 0.52 -13.84 -1.22
CA GLY A 99 0.07 -12.98 -2.30
C GLY A 99 1.18 -12.07 -2.84
N ILE A 100 2.08 -11.58 -1.97
CA ILE A 100 3.23 -10.75 -2.36
C ILE A 100 4.21 -11.55 -3.22
N ASP A 101 4.51 -12.79 -2.83
CA ASP A 101 5.44 -13.64 -3.58
C ASP A 101 4.89 -14.01 -4.95
N LEU A 102 3.60 -14.36 -5.01
CA LEU A 102 2.90 -14.61 -6.28
C LEU A 102 2.87 -13.37 -7.17
N TYR A 103 2.57 -12.20 -6.61
CA TYR A 103 2.56 -10.92 -7.33
C TYR A 103 3.95 -10.57 -7.89
N LYS A 104 5.02 -10.76 -7.10
CA LYS A 104 6.39 -10.55 -7.58
C LYS A 104 6.74 -11.48 -8.75
N ALA A 105 6.52 -12.78 -8.59
CA ALA A 105 6.83 -13.77 -9.63
C ALA A 105 6.02 -13.51 -10.91
N LYS A 106 4.73 -13.17 -10.76
CA LYS A 106 3.85 -12.81 -11.88
C LYS A 106 4.43 -11.66 -12.71
N TRP A 107 4.75 -10.54 -12.07
CA TRP A 107 5.21 -9.36 -12.80
C TRP A 107 6.67 -9.48 -13.27
N GLU A 108 7.51 -10.23 -12.57
CA GLU A 108 8.87 -10.56 -13.03
C GLU A 108 8.84 -11.33 -14.35
N GLY A 109 7.94 -12.31 -14.49
CA GLY A 109 7.78 -13.10 -15.73
C GLY A 109 6.97 -12.41 -16.83
N ARG A 110 6.00 -11.56 -16.46
CA ARG A 110 5.09 -10.89 -17.41
C ARG A 110 5.69 -9.63 -18.03
N ASN A 111 6.26 -8.74 -17.21
CA ASN A 111 6.76 -7.46 -17.64
C ASN A 111 7.91 -7.00 -16.72
N ILE A 112 9.13 -7.33 -17.15
CA ILE A 112 10.35 -7.08 -16.37
C ILE A 112 10.59 -5.59 -16.09
N GLU A 113 10.12 -4.69 -16.96
CA GLU A 113 10.25 -3.26 -16.76
C GLU A 113 9.31 -2.79 -15.63
N ALA A 114 8.03 -3.18 -15.68
CA ALA A 114 7.08 -2.89 -14.61
C ALA A 114 7.55 -3.47 -13.27
N TYR A 115 8.11 -4.68 -13.28
CA TYR A 115 8.71 -5.29 -12.10
C TYR A 115 9.86 -4.44 -11.52
N ASN A 116 10.83 -4.06 -12.34
CA ASN A 116 11.99 -3.30 -11.89
C ASN A 116 11.63 -1.90 -11.39
N ASN A 117 10.75 -1.20 -12.11
CA ASN A 117 10.42 0.19 -11.82
C ASN A 117 9.37 0.36 -10.72
N VAL A 118 8.45 -0.60 -10.58
CA VAL A 118 7.34 -0.53 -9.62
C VAL A 118 7.48 -1.59 -8.54
N VAL A 119 7.37 -2.87 -8.88
CA VAL A 119 7.22 -3.97 -7.90
C VAL A 119 8.44 -4.05 -6.96
N LYS A 120 9.65 -4.04 -7.51
CA LYS A 120 10.90 -4.12 -6.74
C LYS A 120 11.04 -2.93 -5.79
N ARG A 121 10.73 -1.71 -6.26
CA ARG A 121 10.75 -0.50 -5.43
C ARG A 121 9.66 -0.53 -4.37
N GLN A 122 8.46 -1.02 -4.70
CA GLN A 122 7.31 -1.09 -3.81
C GLN A 122 7.61 -1.87 -2.54
N PHE A 123 8.38 -2.96 -2.62
CA PHE A 123 8.77 -3.77 -1.47
C PHE A 123 10.20 -3.50 -0.96
N GLY A 124 10.95 -2.59 -1.57
CA GLY A 124 12.30 -2.26 -1.15
C GLY A 124 12.33 -1.69 0.27
N ILE A 125 13.21 -2.22 1.12
CA ILE A 125 13.33 -1.82 2.53
C ILE A 125 13.54 -0.31 2.64
N TYR A 126 14.47 0.24 1.84
CA TYR A 126 14.71 1.68 1.79
C TYR A 126 13.43 2.47 1.46
N TYR A 127 12.69 2.05 0.43
CA TYR A 127 11.49 2.76 0.02
C TYR A 127 10.38 2.70 1.08
N ARG A 128 10.22 1.54 1.72
CA ARG A 128 9.19 1.28 2.72
C ARG A 128 9.44 1.94 4.07
N LEU A 129 10.71 2.15 4.43
CA LEU A 129 11.08 2.78 5.68
C LEU A 129 11.35 4.27 5.52
N ILE A 130 11.98 4.70 4.44
CA ILE A 130 12.49 6.08 4.27
C ILE A 130 11.92 6.73 3.02
N GLY A 131 12.12 6.14 1.85
CA GLY A 131 11.92 6.79 0.55
C GLY A 131 10.53 7.43 0.38
N VAL A 132 9.47 6.68 0.69
CA VAL A 132 8.08 7.17 0.56
C VAL A 132 7.77 8.37 1.48
N PHE A 133 8.52 8.54 2.58
CA PHE A 133 8.30 9.58 3.58
C PHE A 133 9.01 10.90 3.24
N VAL A 134 10.03 10.86 2.39
CA VAL A 134 10.88 12.02 2.08
C VAL A 134 10.74 12.51 0.64
N GLU A 135 10.29 11.65 -0.28
CA GLU A 135 10.11 12.00 -1.70
C GLU A 135 9.15 13.19 -1.91
N ASN A 136 9.31 13.92 -3.01
CA ASN A 136 8.39 14.98 -3.44
C ASN A 136 8.07 16.02 -2.35
N GLY A 137 9.05 16.34 -1.49
CA GLY A 137 8.88 17.34 -0.43
C GLY A 137 8.07 16.87 0.79
N LYS A 138 7.69 15.59 0.86
CA LYS A 138 6.92 15.02 1.99
C LYS A 138 7.63 15.14 3.34
N TRP A 139 8.96 15.30 3.34
CA TRP A 139 9.76 15.56 4.54
C TRP A 139 9.28 16.78 5.34
N LYS A 140 8.68 17.79 4.69
CA LYS A 140 8.12 18.98 5.35
C LYS A 140 7.00 18.64 6.33
N ARG A 141 6.24 17.57 6.05
CA ARG A 141 5.21 17.04 6.96
C ARG A 141 5.79 16.04 7.96
N LEU A 142 6.85 15.35 7.59
CA LEU A 142 7.56 14.38 8.43
C LEU A 142 8.19 15.04 9.65
N LEU A 143 9.02 16.07 9.44
CA LEU A 143 9.87 16.64 10.49
C LEU A 143 9.09 17.17 11.71
N PRO A 144 7.99 17.93 11.55
CA PRO A 144 7.20 18.40 12.70
C PRO A 144 6.50 17.26 13.46
N ASN A 145 6.35 16.11 12.83
CA ASN A 145 5.60 14.96 13.35
C ASN A 145 6.50 13.72 13.53
N PHE A 146 7.80 13.94 13.77
CA PHE A 146 8.79 12.86 13.80
C PHE A 146 8.46 11.77 14.84
N HIS A 147 7.84 12.12 15.97
CA HIS A 147 7.37 11.15 16.97
C HIS A 147 6.36 10.14 16.39
N LEU A 148 5.46 10.56 15.49
CA LEU A 148 4.53 9.65 14.81
C LEU A 148 5.26 8.75 13.83
N TYR A 149 6.28 9.29 13.15
CA TYR A 149 7.11 8.51 12.23
C TYR A 149 7.90 7.42 12.96
N LEU A 150 8.42 7.68 14.16
CA LEU A 150 9.03 6.64 15.00
C LEU A 150 8.04 5.51 15.30
N SER A 151 6.77 5.83 15.61
CA SER A 151 5.73 4.82 15.80
C SER A 151 5.47 3.99 14.54
N ILE A 152 5.50 4.63 13.36
CA ILE A 152 5.39 3.94 12.07
C ILE A 152 6.57 2.99 11.87
N LEU A 153 7.81 3.44 12.10
CA LEU A 153 9.01 2.60 11.96
C LEU A 153 8.95 1.36 12.85
N ILE A 154 8.58 1.53 14.13
CA ILE A 154 8.37 0.42 15.06
C ILE A 154 7.33 -0.56 14.50
N THR A 155 6.21 -0.05 14.01
CA THR A 155 5.15 -0.87 13.40
C THR A 155 5.65 -1.64 12.17
N LYS A 156 6.42 -1.00 11.28
CA LYS A 156 6.97 -1.63 10.08
C LYS A 156 8.00 -2.70 10.42
N ILE A 157 8.87 -2.46 11.39
CA ILE A 157 9.86 -3.43 11.87
C ILE A 157 9.14 -4.63 12.46
N LEU A 158 8.14 -4.43 13.32
CA LEU A 158 7.35 -5.51 13.90
C LEU A 158 6.66 -6.36 12.82
N VAL A 159 6.02 -5.72 11.83
CA VAL A 159 5.44 -6.43 10.68
C VAL A 159 6.50 -7.21 9.90
N GLY A 160 7.68 -6.62 9.67
CA GLY A 160 8.80 -7.29 9.01
C GLY A 160 9.29 -8.51 9.79
N LEU A 161 9.43 -8.40 11.10
CA LEU A 161 9.77 -9.52 11.98
C LEU A 161 8.71 -10.62 11.92
N MET A 162 7.42 -10.27 11.91
CA MET A 162 6.34 -11.28 11.75
C MET A 162 6.45 -12.08 10.45
N TYR A 163 7.12 -11.54 9.42
CA TYR A 163 7.41 -12.27 8.18
C TYR A 163 8.63 -13.17 8.25
N LEU A 164 9.60 -12.86 9.12
CA LEU A 164 10.78 -13.70 9.34
C LEU A 164 10.47 -14.91 10.22
N PHE A 165 9.52 -14.77 11.14
CA PHE A 165 9.02 -15.87 12.00
C PHE A 165 7.86 -16.65 11.34
N LYS A 166 7.94 -16.84 10.02
CA LYS A 166 7.03 -17.69 9.25
C LYS A 166 7.56 -19.11 9.14
#